data_AF-A0A939VRN7-F1
#
_entry.id   AF-A0A939VRN7-F1
#
_cell.length_a   1.000
_cell.length_b   1.000
_cell.length_c   1.000
_cell.angle_alpha   90.00
_cell.angle_beta   90.00
_cell.angle_gamma   90.00
#
_symmetry.space_group_name_H-M   'P 1'
#
loop_
_entity.id
_entity.type
_entity.pdbx_description
1 polymer ?
#
loop_
_entity_poly.entity_id
_entity_poly.type
_entity_poly.pdbx_seq_one_letter_code
_entity_poly.pdbx_strand_id
1 'polypeptide(L)'
;MIDYITVAVTLTLGVLGLIVNSILQRKNNSISTVTKTRIAGMEKLQKCMQDILTYSDAHYLGTMGDKLLQNENVRNLTRSVSELRSLLSCSFETDAKVCEKAEAVLDTVQKFFAKETTGEEIAEARKRFEALIDPYIQTEWRRIKVETVGKRCKGLGKLVAWNKAYEEYREYYDKWHKE
;
A
#
# COMPACT_ATOMS: atom_id res chain seq x y z
N MET A 1 50.03 -35.11 -21.72
CA MET A 1 48.89 -35.96 -21.33
C MET A 1 47.98 -35.06 -20.51
N ILE A 2 46.83 -34.64 -21.06
CA ILE A 2 45.86 -33.90 -20.24
C ILE A 2 45.26 -34.94 -19.32
N ASP A 3 45.68 -34.96 -18.05
CA ASP A 3 45.24 -35.95 -17.09
C ASP A 3 43.72 -35.93 -16.96
N TYR A 4 43.12 -37.12 -17.05
CA TYR A 4 41.67 -37.34 -16.91
C TYR A 4 41.07 -36.66 -15.67
N ILE A 5 41.88 -36.44 -14.64
CA ILE A 5 41.55 -35.71 -13.42
C ILE A 5 41.21 -34.25 -13.73
N THR A 6 41.99 -33.58 -14.58
CA THR A 6 41.78 -32.18 -14.96
C THR A 6 40.46 -32.00 -15.71
N VAL A 7 40.10 -32.97 -16.57
CA VAL A 7 38.82 -32.99 -17.30
C VAL A 7 37.66 -33.23 -16.33
N ALA A 8 37.79 -34.15 -15.37
CA ALA A 8 36.75 -34.41 -14.37
C ALA A 8 36.51 -33.22 -13.43
N VAL A 9 37.57 -32.52 -13.02
CA VAL A 9 37.49 -31.32 -12.17
C VAL A 9 36.85 -30.14 -12.91
N THR A 10 37.18 -29.93 -14.19
CA THR A 10 36.54 -28.86 -14.98
C THR A 10 35.07 -29.14 -15.24
N LEU A 11 34.70 -30.40 -15.49
CA LEU A 11 33.30 -30.78 -15.75
C LEU A 11 32.44 -30.64 -14.49
N THR A 12 32.97 -31.03 -13.32
CA THR A 12 32.27 -30.87 -12.03
C THR A 12 32.10 -29.39 -11.64
N LEU A 13 33.12 -28.56 -11.84
CA LEU A 13 33.02 -27.10 -11.64
C LEU A 13 32.02 -26.45 -12.60
N GLY A 14 31.97 -26.88 -13.86
CA GLY A 14 31.00 -26.41 -14.85
C GLY A 14 29.56 -26.73 -14.45
N VAL A 15 29.29 -27.96 -13.99
CA VAL A 15 27.96 -28.37 -13.50
C VAL A 15 27.56 -27.61 -12.23
N LEU A 16 28.48 -27.42 -11.29
CA LEU A 16 28.25 -26.59 -10.09
C LEU A 16 27.92 -25.14 -10.46
N GLY A 17 28.64 -24.55 -11.42
CA GLY A 17 28.37 -23.21 -11.94
C GLY A 17 26.97 -23.09 -12.54
N LEU A 18 26.53 -24.08 -13.32
CA LEU A 18 25.19 -24.12 -13.90
C LEU A 18 24.10 -24.23 -12.83
N ILE A 19 24.30 -25.06 -11.80
CA ILE A 19 23.35 -25.20 -10.69
C ILE A 19 23.21 -23.89 -9.92
N VAL A 20 24.33 -23.26 -9.56
CA VAL A 20 24.33 -21.97 -8.85
C VAL A 20 23.66 -20.88 -9.68
N ASN A 21 23.96 -20.81 -10.97
CA ASN A 21 23.34 -19.83 -11.87
C ASN A 21 21.83 -20.07 -12.01
N SER A 22 21.38 -21.33 -12.10
CA SER A 22 19.95 -21.68 -12.13
C SER A 22 19.23 -21.29 -10.83
N ILE A 23 19.85 -21.52 -9.67
CA ILE A 23 19.30 -21.12 -8.36
C ILE A 23 19.22 -19.60 -8.27
N LEU A 24 20.25 -18.88 -8.70
CA LEU A 24 20.28 -17.41 -8.72
C LEU A 24 19.22 -16.83 -9.66
N GLN A 25 19.07 -17.39 -10.86
CA GLN A 25 18.04 -16.97 -11.82
C GLN A 25 16.63 -17.24 -11.29
N ARG A 26 16.35 -18.43 -10.73
CA ARG A 26 15.05 -18.73 -10.10
C ARG A 26 14.74 -17.77 -8.95
N LYS A 27 15.74 -17.45 -8.13
CA LYS A 27 15.61 -16.51 -7.02
C LYS A 27 15.33 -15.08 -7.51
N ASN A 28 16.02 -14.62 -8.55
CA ASN A 28 15.80 -13.29 -9.14
C ASN A 28 14.43 -13.17 -9.81
N ASN A 29 14.00 -14.22 -10.54
CA ASN A 29 12.68 -14.26 -11.15
C ASN A 29 11.57 -14.24 -10.09
N SER A 30 11.71 -15.02 -9.01
CA SER A 30 10.75 -15.01 -7.90
C SER A 30 10.66 -13.64 -7.21
N ILE A 31 11.80 -12.97 -6.97
CA ILE A 31 11.82 -11.60 -6.42
C ILE A 31 11.14 -10.64 -7.39
N SER A 32 11.46 -10.69 -8.69
CA SER A 32 10.84 -9.85 -9.71
C SER A 32 9.32 -10.02 -9.77
N THR A 33 8.82 -11.25 -9.73
CA THR A 33 7.37 -11.52 -9.76
C THR A 33 6.68 -11.00 -8.50
N VAL A 34 7.20 -11.30 -7.31
CA VAL A 34 6.61 -10.82 -6.04
C VAL A 34 6.62 -9.29 -5.97
N THR A 35 7.71 -8.65 -6.38
CA THR A 35 7.81 -7.20 -6.46
C THR A 35 6.78 -6.62 -7.44
N LYS A 36 6.63 -7.18 -8.64
CA LYS A 36 5.63 -6.73 -9.62
C LYS A 36 4.20 -6.84 -9.09
N THR A 37 3.86 -7.96 -8.45
CA THR A 37 2.53 -8.15 -7.84
C THR A 37 2.28 -7.14 -6.72
N ARG A 38 3.28 -6.83 -5.90
CA ARG A 38 3.17 -5.81 -4.84
C ARG A 38 3.05 -4.39 -5.38
N ILE A 39 3.78 -4.04 -6.44
CA ILE A 39 3.65 -2.75 -7.11
C ILE A 39 2.22 -2.58 -7.65
N ALA A 40 1.70 -3.57 -8.38
CA ALA A 40 0.33 -3.54 -8.88
C ALA A 40 -0.71 -3.46 -7.75
N GLY A 41 -0.45 -4.12 -6.61
CA GLY A 41 -1.29 -3.99 -5.40
C GLY A 41 -1.25 -2.59 -4.80
N MET A 42 -0.07 -1.96 -4.74
CA MET A 42 0.10 -0.60 -4.25
C MET A 42 -0.53 0.45 -5.17
N GLU A 43 -0.41 0.31 -6.48
CA GLU A 43 -1.08 1.19 -7.45
C GLU A 43 -2.60 1.16 -7.27
N LYS A 44 -3.18 -0.04 -7.07
CA LYS A 44 -4.60 -0.18 -6.75
C LYS A 44 -4.98 0.47 -5.41
N LEU A 45 -4.16 0.26 -4.38
CA LEU A 45 -4.39 0.84 -3.06
C LEU A 45 -4.35 2.37 -3.08
N GLN A 46 -3.36 2.96 -3.76
CA GLN A 46 -3.28 4.40 -3.97
C GLN A 46 -4.48 4.94 -4.74
N LYS A 47 -4.92 4.22 -5.78
CA LYS A 47 -6.12 4.57 -6.54
C LYS A 47 -7.35 4.60 -5.63
N CYS A 48 -7.59 3.56 -4.83
CA CYS A 48 -8.73 3.52 -3.91
C CYS A 48 -8.69 4.69 -2.90
N MET A 49 -7.51 4.98 -2.33
CA MET A 49 -7.34 6.11 -1.40
C MET A 49 -7.63 7.45 -2.08
N GLN A 50 -7.15 7.64 -3.31
CA GLN A 50 -7.40 8.85 -4.09
C GLN A 50 -8.89 8.99 -4.45
N ASP A 51 -9.54 7.90 -4.88
CA ASP A 51 -10.97 7.89 -5.20
C ASP A 51 -11.81 8.25 -3.97
N ILE A 52 -11.44 7.76 -2.78
CA ILE A 52 -12.08 8.13 -1.51
C ILE A 52 -11.97 9.64 -1.27
N LEU A 53 -10.78 10.23 -1.47
CA LEU A 53 -10.59 11.67 -1.32
C LEU A 53 -11.36 12.48 -2.35
N THR A 54 -11.42 12.03 -3.61
CA THR A 54 -12.15 12.72 -4.68
C THR A 54 -13.65 12.71 -4.42
N TYR A 55 -14.23 11.54 -4.12
CA TYR A 55 -15.68 11.40 -3.90
C TYR A 55 -16.16 11.94 -2.56
N SER A 56 -15.27 12.27 -1.63
CA SER A 56 -15.60 12.90 -0.36
C SER A 56 -15.42 14.41 -0.36
N ASP A 57 -15.00 15.03 -1.47
CA ASP A 57 -14.69 16.46 -1.47
C ASP A 57 -15.92 17.34 -1.17
N ALA A 58 -15.89 18.08 -0.06
CA ALA A 58 -17.04 18.85 0.42
C ALA A 58 -17.53 19.90 -0.60
N HIS A 59 -16.61 20.51 -1.35
CA HIS A 59 -16.98 21.44 -2.43
C HIS A 59 -17.69 20.70 -3.57
N TYR A 60 -17.13 19.58 -4.04
CA TYR A 60 -17.76 18.73 -5.04
C TYR A 60 -19.15 18.24 -4.60
N LEU A 61 -19.27 17.73 -3.38
CA LEU A 61 -20.54 17.27 -2.79
C LEU A 61 -21.59 18.39 -2.72
N GLY A 62 -21.17 19.61 -2.35
CA GLY A 62 -22.04 20.78 -2.26
C GLY A 62 -22.60 21.24 -3.61
N THR A 63 -21.94 20.91 -4.72
CA THR A 63 -22.41 21.22 -6.08
C THR A 63 -23.40 20.19 -6.64
N MET A 64 -23.61 19.06 -5.96
CA MET A 64 -24.52 18.00 -6.42
C MET A 64 -25.99 18.34 -6.13
N GLY A 65 -26.68 18.87 -7.12
CA GLY A 65 -28.12 19.17 -7.02
C GLY A 65 -29.05 17.97 -7.23
N ASP A 66 -28.62 16.93 -7.95
CA ASP A 66 -29.45 15.78 -8.32
C ASP A 66 -29.24 14.59 -7.37
N LYS A 67 -30.32 14.05 -6.81
CA LYS A 67 -30.32 12.85 -5.96
C LYS A 67 -29.71 11.63 -6.66
N LEU A 68 -29.87 11.50 -7.98
CA LEU A 68 -29.27 10.39 -8.73
C LEU A 68 -27.74 10.47 -8.70
N LEU A 69 -27.18 11.66 -8.92
CA LEU A 69 -25.73 11.90 -8.83
C LEU A 69 -25.19 11.69 -7.42
N GLN A 70 -25.94 12.14 -6.40
CA GLN A 70 -25.56 11.90 -5.00
C GLN A 70 -25.50 10.39 -4.68
N ASN A 71 -26.49 9.62 -5.11
CA ASN A 71 -26.52 8.17 -4.92
C ASN A 71 -25.38 7.46 -5.67
N GLU A 72 -25.08 7.89 -6.88
CA GLU A 72 -23.96 7.37 -7.66
C GLU A 72 -22.62 7.66 -6.96
N ASN A 73 -22.45 8.87 -6.44
CA ASN A 73 -21.26 9.25 -5.69
C ASN A 73 -21.06 8.41 -4.42
N VAL A 74 -22.11 8.24 -3.61
CA VAL A 74 -22.07 7.37 -2.42
C VAL A 74 -21.76 5.92 -2.81
N ARG A 75 -22.32 5.43 -3.92
CA ARG A 75 -22.04 4.07 -4.42
C ARG A 75 -20.58 3.91 -4.82
N ASN A 76 -20.01 4.89 -5.54
CA ASN A 76 -18.61 4.87 -5.94
C ASN A 76 -17.68 4.94 -4.72
N LEU A 77 -17.97 5.83 -3.77
CA LEU A 77 -17.24 5.93 -2.51
C LEU A 77 -17.29 4.61 -1.72
N THR A 78 -18.48 4.02 -1.58
CA THR A 78 -18.69 2.72 -0.91
C THR A 78 -17.86 1.61 -1.56
N ARG A 79 -17.82 1.61 -2.90
CA ARG A 79 -17.01 0.65 -3.66
C ARG A 79 -15.52 0.84 -3.36
N SER A 80 -15.02 2.07 -3.38
CA SER A 80 -13.61 2.35 -3.11
C SER A 80 -13.20 1.99 -1.68
N VAL A 81 -14.06 2.26 -0.68
CA VAL A 81 -13.83 1.83 0.71
C VAL A 81 -13.82 0.31 0.84
N SER A 82 -14.75 -0.38 0.17
CA SER A 82 -14.82 -1.85 0.17
C SER A 82 -13.59 -2.48 -0.50
N GLU A 83 -13.16 -1.92 -1.62
CA GLU A 83 -11.97 -2.38 -2.34
C GLU A 83 -10.71 -2.13 -1.51
N LEU A 84 -10.58 -0.96 -0.88
CA LEU A 84 -9.50 -0.65 0.07
C LEU A 84 -9.42 -1.70 1.19
N ARG A 85 -10.56 -2.04 1.79
CA ARG A 85 -10.65 -3.08 2.83
C ARG A 85 -10.25 -4.46 2.32
N SER A 86 -10.54 -4.79 1.05
CA SER A 86 -10.09 -6.06 0.46
C SER A 86 -8.59 -6.12 0.18
N LEU A 87 -7.97 -4.97 -0.12
CA LEU A 87 -6.54 -4.85 -0.39
C LEU A 87 -5.70 -4.85 0.89
N LEU A 88 -6.26 -4.26 1.96
CA LEU A 88 -5.65 -4.25 3.28
C LEU A 88 -5.93 -5.58 3.98
N SER A 89 -4.88 -6.39 4.13
CA SER A 89 -4.96 -7.70 4.79
C SER A 89 -5.22 -7.65 6.31
N CYS A 90 -5.36 -6.45 6.90
CA CYS A 90 -5.42 -6.21 8.35
C CYS A 90 -4.28 -6.88 9.12
N SER A 91 -3.11 -7.02 8.48
CA SER A 91 -1.93 -7.65 9.10
C SER A 91 -1.26 -6.71 10.09
N PHE A 92 -1.58 -5.42 10.04
CA PHE A 92 -1.04 -4.37 10.89
C PHE A 92 -2.16 -3.58 11.56
N GLU A 93 -1.92 -3.08 12.77
CA GLU A 93 -2.87 -2.20 13.48
C GLU A 93 -3.17 -0.94 12.66
N THR A 94 -2.20 -0.46 11.89
CA THR A 94 -2.36 0.68 11.00
C THR A 94 -3.29 0.38 9.81
N ASP A 95 -3.31 -0.85 9.29
CA ASP A 95 -4.26 -1.26 8.24
C ASP A 95 -5.70 -1.06 8.74
N ALA A 96 -5.96 -1.51 9.99
CA ALA A 96 -7.26 -1.36 10.63
C ALA A 96 -7.61 0.12 10.84
N LYS A 97 -6.66 0.95 11.28
CA LYS A 97 -6.87 2.41 11.45
C LYS A 97 -7.18 3.10 10.12
N VAL A 98 -6.51 2.73 9.03
CA VAL A 98 -6.77 3.27 7.69
C VAL A 98 -8.18 2.89 7.23
N CYS A 99 -8.58 1.63 7.40
CA CYS A 99 -9.95 1.20 7.11
C CYS A 99 -11.00 1.94 7.95
N GLU A 100 -10.77 2.07 9.25
CA GLU A 100 -11.68 2.79 10.17
C GLU A 100 -11.86 4.25 9.74
N LYS A 101 -10.78 4.95 9.38
CA LYS A 101 -10.88 6.34 8.90
C LYS A 101 -11.52 6.46 7.53
N ALA A 102 -11.32 5.49 6.62
CA ALA A 102 -12.03 5.45 5.34
C ALA A 102 -13.54 5.23 5.54
N GLU A 103 -13.93 4.34 6.45
CA GLU A 103 -15.34 4.10 6.82
C GLU A 103 -15.96 5.35 7.47
N ALA A 104 -15.22 6.06 8.32
CA ALA A 104 -15.67 7.33 8.89
C ALA A 104 -15.93 8.40 7.82
N VAL A 105 -15.08 8.50 6.79
CA VAL A 105 -15.31 9.40 5.65
C VAL A 105 -16.62 9.03 4.93
N LEU A 106 -16.84 7.75 4.64
CA LEU A 106 -18.07 7.28 4.00
C LEU A 106 -19.32 7.63 4.83
N ASP A 107 -19.30 7.34 6.13
CA ASP A 107 -20.41 7.64 7.05
C ASP A 107 -20.72 9.15 7.08
N THR A 108 -19.69 9.99 7.13
CA THR A 108 -19.84 11.45 7.14
C THR A 108 -20.44 11.95 5.82
N VAL A 109 -20.04 11.40 4.68
CA VAL A 109 -20.61 11.75 3.36
C VAL A 109 -22.08 11.32 3.25
N GLN A 110 -22.44 10.14 3.78
CA GLN A 110 -23.83 9.69 3.81
C GLN A 110 -24.71 10.61 4.67
N LYS A 111 -24.23 10.98 5.87
CA LYS A 111 -24.88 11.96 6.75
C LYS A 111 -25.02 13.32 6.09
N PHE A 112 -24.05 13.74 5.28
CA PHE A 112 -24.09 15.05 4.61
C PHE A 112 -25.24 15.13 3.64
N PHE A 113 -25.44 14.08 2.83
CA PHE A 113 -26.59 14.01 1.92
C PHE A 113 -27.93 13.83 2.66
N ALA A 114 -27.92 13.23 3.86
CA ALA A 114 -29.07 13.21 4.76
C ALA A 114 -29.34 14.56 5.46
N LYS A 115 -28.45 15.56 5.28
CA LYS A 115 -28.47 16.87 5.96
C LYS A 115 -28.31 16.80 7.48
N GLU A 116 -27.61 15.78 7.95
CA GLU A 116 -27.34 15.53 9.38
C GLU A 116 -25.97 16.07 9.82
N THR A 117 -25.15 16.54 8.89
CA THR A 117 -23.78 17.03 9.13
C THR A 117 -23.44 18.16 8.14
N THR A 118 -22.30 18.82 8.37
CA THR A 118 -21.79 19.94 7.57
C THR A 118 -20.60 19.52 6.70
N GLY A 119 -20.25 20.35 5.73
CA GLY A 119 -19.03 20.14 4.93
C GLY A 119 -17.73 20.23 5.74
N GLU A 120 -17.75 20.89 6.90
CA GLU A 120 -16.59 20.99 7.80
C GLU A 120 -16.27 19.65 8.45
N GLU A 121 -17.29 18.89 8.88
CA GLU A 121 -17.11 17.55 9.46
C GLU A 121 -16.55 16.57 8.41
N ILE A 122 -16.97 16.69 7.14
CA ILE A 122 -16.38 15.91 6.04
C ILE A 122 -14.91 16.29 5.86
N ALA A 123 -14.59 17.58 5.85
CA ALA A 123 -13.22 18.06 5.71
C ALA A 123 -12.32 17.55 6.86
N GLU A 124 -12.84 17.52 8.09
CA GLU A 124 -12.11 16.97 9.23
C GLU A 124 -11.90 15.45 9.10
N ALA A 125 -12.94 14.69 8.71
CA ALA A 125 -12.82 13.25 8.47
C ALA A 125 -11.78 12.95 7.38
N ARG A 126 -11.79 13.73 6.29
CA ARG A 126 -10.78 13.64 5.21
C ARG A 126 -9.39 13.95 5.72
N LYS A 127 -9.19 15.04 6.47
CA LYS A 127 -7.88 15.40 7.02
C LYS A 127 -7.30 14.30 7.91
N ARG A 128 -8.15 13.65 8.73
CA ARG A 128 -7.75 12.51 9.58
C ARG A 128 -7.37 11.28 8.75
N PHE A 129 -8.03 11.05 7.61
CA PHE A 129 -7.69 9.99 6.67
C PHE A 129 -6.38 10.30 5.92
N GLU A 130 -6.22 11.53 5.39
CA GLU A 130 -5.01 12.02 4.70
C GLU A 130 -3.75 11.87 5.55
N ALA A 131 -3.84 12.25 6.83
CA ALA A 131 -2.73 12.14 7.78
C ALA A 131 -2.25 10.70 8.00
N LEU A 132 -3.08 9.68 7.72
CA LEU A 132 -2.70 8.27 7.84
C LEU A 132 -2.19 7.68 6.53
N ILE A 133 -2.79 8.05 5.38
CA ILE A 133 -2.45 7.45 4.09
C ILE A 133 -1.07 7.86 3.59
N ASP A 134 -0.65 9.11 3.81
CA ASP A 134 0.62 9.63 3.31
C ASP A 134 1.82 8.88 3.91
N PRO A 135 1.95 8.77 5.25
CA PRO A 135 2.98 7.95 5.87
C PRO A 135 2.86 6.46 5.49
N TYR A 136 1.64 5.95 5.34
CA TYR A 136 1.39 4.55 4.99
C TYR A 136 1.95 4.20 3.61
N ILE A 137 1.59 5.01 2.60
CA ILE A 137 2.05 4.86 1.21
C ILE A 137 3.57 4.91 1.15
N GLN A 138 4.19 5.91 1.80
CA GLN A 138 5.66 6.04 1.78
C GLN A 138 6.36 4.85 2.43
N THR A 139 5.82 4.34 3.54
CA THR A 139 6.37 3.19 4.25
C THR A 139 6.34 1.93 3.37
N GLU A 140 5.21 1.67 2.70
CA GLU A 140 5.09 0.54 1.79
C GLU A 140 5.99 0.68 0.54
N TRP A 141 6.12 1.88 -0.03
CA TRP A 141 7.08 2.11 -1.13
C TRP A 141 8.52 1.87 -0.72
N ARG A 142 8.93 2.30 0.48
CA ARG A 142 10.27 2.03 1.01
C ARG A 142 10.51 0.54 1.17
N ARG A 143 9.50 -0.21 1.64
CA ARG A 143 9.55 -1.67 1.77
C ARG A 143 9.73 -2.34 0.41
N ILE A 144 8.91 -1.98 -0.58
CA ILE A 144 9.05 -2.49 -1.95
C ILE A 144 10.45 -2.20 -2.49
N LYS A 145 10.99 -0.99 -2.28
CA LYS A 145 12.34 -0.61 -2.69
C LYS A 145 13.41 -1.49 -2.04
N VAL A 146 13.34 -1.71 -0.72
CA VAL A 146 14.30 -2.56 0.02
C VAL A 146 14.26 -4.01 -0.46
N GLU A 147 13.06 -4.56 -0.69
CA GLU A 147 12.88 -5.93 -1.18
C GLU A 147 13.37 -6.08 -2.63
N THR A 148 13.17 -5.06 -3.48
CA THR A 148 13.62 -5.04 -4.88
C THR A 148 15.15 -5.03 -5.00
N VAL A 149 15.84 -4.38 -4.07
CA VAL A 149 17.32 -4.38 -3.99
C VAL A 149 17.87 -5.72 -3.44
N GLY A 150 17.01 -6.70 -3.16
CA GLY A 150 17.40 -8.05 -2.75
C GLY A 150 17.80 -8.17 -1.28
N LYS A 151 17.67 -7.11 -0.48
CA LYS A 151 17.86 -7.13 0.97
C LYS A 151 16.62 -7.75 1.62
N ARG A 152 16.62 -9.07 1.83
CA ARG A 152 15.55 -9.73 2.61
C ARG A 152 15.71 -9.41 4.09
N CYS A 153 14.76 -8.69 4.68
CA CYS A 153 14.49 -8.81 6.12
C CYS A 153 13.87 -10.21 6.36
N LYS A 154 14.44 -11.07 7.20
CA LYS A 154 13.88 -12.40 7.53
C LYS A 154 13.05 -12.32 8.83
N GLY A 155 11.94 -13.07 8.91
CA GLY A 155 11.23 -13.42 10.16
C GLY A 155 10.32 -12.34 10.76
N LEU A 156 9.84 -12.56 12.00
CA LEU A 156 9.08 -11.63 12.86
C LEU A 156 9.68 -10.21 12.92
N GLY A 157 10.99 -10.08 12.68
CA GLY A 157 11.66 -8.80 12.47
C GLY A 157 11.12 -7.97 11.30
N LYS A 158 10.40 -8.56 10.32
CA LYS A 158 9.68 -7.82 9.26
C LYS A 158 8.51 -7.00 9.81
N LEU A 159 7.76 -7.52 10.79
CA LEU A 159 6.62 -6.82 11.39
C LEU A 159 7.11 -5.68 12.30
N VAL A 160 8.10 -5.97 13.15
CA VAL A 160 8.74 -4.98 14.03
C VAL A 160 9.46 -3.89 13.22
N ALA A 161 10.16 -4.25 12.14
CA ALA A 161 10.78 -3.28 11.24
C ALA A 161 9.76 -2.43 10.48
N TRP A 162 8.56 -2.95 10.23
CA TRP A 162 7.50 -2.19 9.56
C TRP A 162 6.87 -1.16 10.49
N ASN A 163 6.44 -1.57 11.70
CA ASN A 163 5.90 -0.63 12.69
C ASN A 163 6.91 0.47 13.03
N LYS A 164 8.18 0.09 13.22
CA LYS A 164 9.26 1.05 13.49
C LYS A 164 9.48 2.01 12.30
N ALA A 165 9.51 1.51 11.07
CA ALA A 165 9.67 2.36 9.89
C ALA A 165 8.46 3.30 9.70
N TYR A 166 7.26 2.82 9.98
CA TYR A 166 6.04 3.62 9.96
C TYR A 166 6.08 4.73 11.02
N GLU A 167 6.45 4.40 12.26
CA GLU A 167 6.61 5.38 13.35
C GLU A 167 7.68 6.43 13.03
N GLU A 168 8.85 6.02 12.54
CA GLU A 168 9.92 6.94 12.10
C GLU A 168 9.43 7.92 11.01
N TYR A 169 8.64 7.44 10.04
CA TYR A 169 8.09 8.31 9.00
C TYR A 169 6.94 9.17 9.49
N ARG A 170 6.08 8.64 10.36
CA ARG A 170 4.99 9.39 10.97
C ARG A 170 5.54 10.54 11.80
N GLU A 171 6.59 10.30 12.60
CA GLU A 171 7.29 11.35 13.35
C GLU A 171 7.94 12.38 12.43
N TYR A 172 8.56 11.94 11.33
CA TYR A 172 9.08 12.86 10.30
C TYR A 172 7.95 13.70 9.68
N TYR A 173 6.86 13.06 9.22
CA TYR A 173 5.72 13.74 8.61
C TYR A 173 5.10 14.75 9.58
N ASP A 174 4.83 14.35 10.82
CA ASP A 174 4.30 15.23 11.87
C ASP A 174 5.23 16.41 12.16
N LYS A 175 6.55 16.24 12.06
CA LYS A 175 7.53 17.32 12.27
C LYS A 175 7.55 18.35 11.13
N TRP A 176 7.25 17.94 9.91
CA TRP A 176 7.33 18.79 8.71
C TRP A 176 5.97 19.26 8.17
N HIS A 177 4.87 18.68 8.65
CA HIS A 177 3.49 19.02 8.24
C HIS A 177 2.60 19.52 9.39
N LYS A 178 3.13 19.66 10.62
CA LYS A 178 2.51 20.50 11.67
C LYS A 178 2.99 21.94 11.53
N GLU A 179 2.46 22.65 10.55
CA GLU A 179 2.35 24.12 10.52
C GLU A 179 0.90 24.50 10.24
#